data_AF-X1B358-F1
#
_entry.id   AF-X1B358-F1
#
_cell.length_a   1.000
_cell.length_b   1.000
_cell.length_c   1.000
_cell.angle_alpha   90.00
_cell.angle_beta   90.00
_cell.angle_gamma   90.00
#
_symmetry.space_group_name_H-M   'P 1'
#
loop_
_entity.id
_entity.type
_entity.pdbx_description
1 polymer ?
#
loop_
_entity_poly.entity_id
_entity_poly.type
_entity_poly.pdbx_seq_one_letter_code
_entity_poly.pdbx_strand_id
1 'polypeptide(L)' 'EESCDLQIPGSFLFKLILGDRSFEEIKYIIKDAKIKHDSREIINVLFPKENSYPDTYY' A
#
# COMPACT_ATOMS: atom_id res chain seq x y z
N GLU A 1 -21.22 -8.91 7.76
CA GLU A 1 -20.38 -7.76 7.34
C GLU A 1 -18.99 -8.30 7.08
N GLU A 2 -18.52 -8.23 5.83
CA GLU A 2 -17.15 -8.64 5.52
C GLU A 2 -16.20 -7.62 6.13
N SER A 3 -15.47 -8.07 7.15
CA SER A 3 -14.43 -7.31 7.84
C SER A 3 -13.22 -7.19 6.92
N CYS A 4 -13.28 -6.30 5.93
CA CYS A 4 -12.14 -5.96 5.09
C CYS A 4 -11.31 -4.85 5.77
N ASP A 5 -10.06 -5.16 6.11
CA ASP A 5 -9.15 -4.23 6.80
C ASP A 5 -8.46 -3.26 5.84
N LEU A 6 -8.26 -3.66 4.58
CA LEU A 6 -7.62 -2.88 3.53
C LEU A 6 -8.38 -3.05 2.21
N GLN A 7 -8.87 -1.94 1.66
CA GLN A 7 -9.56 -1.89 0.37
C GLN A 7 -8.79 -0.96 -0.57
N ILE A 8 -8.26 -1.54 -1.65
CA ILE A 8 -7.54 -0.82 -2.72
C ILE A 8 -7.88 -1.47 -4.08
N PRO A 9 -7.74 -0.73 -5.20
CA PRO A 9 -7.84 -1.36 -6.53
C PRO A 9 -6.76 -2.42 -6.70
N GLY A 10 -7.11 -3.56 -7.29
CA GLY A 10 -6.16 -4.66 -7.51
C GLY A 10 -4.90 -4.25 -8.27
N SER A 11 -5.02 -3.28 -9.18
CA SER A 11 -3.90 -2.69 -9.93
C SER A 11 -2.91 -1.88 -9.06
N PHE A 12 -3.20 -1.64 -7.79
CA PHE A 12 -2.30 -0.99 -6.83
C PHE A 12 -1.80 -1.94 -5.74
N LEU A 13 -2.33 -3.17 -5.68
CA LEU A 13 -1.92 -4.14 -4.68
C LEU A 13 -0.42 -4.45 -4.75
N PHE A 14 0.11 -4.68 -5.96
CA PHE A 14 1.53 -4.95 -6.14
C PHE A 14 2.42 -3.76 -5.74
N LYS A 15 1.91 -2.52 -5.85
CA LYS A 15 2.63 -1.32 -5.43
C LYS A 15 2.85 -1.29 -3.91
N LEU A 16 1.86 -1.77 -3.16
CA LEU A 16 1.97 -1.94 -1.71
C LEU A 16 2.88 -3.13 -1.36
N ILE A 17 2.64 -4.30 -1.96
CA ILE A 17 3.39 -5.54 -1.67
C ILE A 17 4.89 -5.36 -1.90
N LEU A 18 5.30 -4.66 -2.96
CA LEU A 18 6.70 -4.44 -3.30
C LEU A 18 7.35 -3.29 -2.53
N GLY A 19 6.62 -2.60 -1.64
CA GLY A 19 7.11 -1.41 -0.96
C GLY A 19 7.32 -0.20 -1.88
N ASP A 20 6.90 -0.27 -3.15
CA ASP A 20 7.02 0.83 -4.13
C ASP A 20 6.15 2.03 -3.74
N ARG A 21 4.99 1.80 -3.11
CA ARG A 21 4.16 2.87 -2.54
C ARG A 21 3.56 2.46 -1.19
N SER A 22 3.61 3.37 -0.25
CA SER A 22 2.86 3.29 1.01
C SER A 22 1.35 3.42 0.77
N PHE A 23 0.54 2.99 1.75
CA PHE A 23 -0.90 3.17 1.69
C PHE A 23 -1.31 4.65 1.55
N GLU A 24 -0.61 5.58 2.20
CA GLU A 24 -0.92 7.01 2.12
C GLU A 24 -0.70 7.58 0.71
N GLU A 25 0.35 7.13 0.01
CA GLU A 25 0.58 7.50 -1.39
C GLU A 25 -0.48 6.89 -2.31
N ILE A 26 -0.89 5.65 -2.06
CA ILE A 26 -1.99 5.02 -2.81
C ILE A 26 -3.29 5.79 -2.57
N LYS A 27 -3.60 6.16 -1.32
CA LYS A 27 -4.78 6.96 -0.96
C LYS A 27 -4.74 8.37 -1.55
N TYR A 28 -3.55 8.94 -1.71
CA TYR A 28 -3.40 10.22 -2.38
C TYR A 28 -3.84 10.14 -3.85
N ILE A 29 -3.52 9.05 -4.54
CA ILE A 29 -3.89 8.81 -5.95
C ILE A 29 -5.34 8.31 -6.08
N ILE A 30 -5.73 7.35 -5.24
CA ILE A 30 -7.04 6.69 -5.23
C ILE A 30 -7.76 7.07 -3.94
N LYS A 31 -8.62 8.08 -4.00
CA LYS A 31 -9.32 8.62 -2.81
C LYS A 31 -10.24 7.61 -2.12
N ASP A 32 -10.71 6.61 -2.87
CA ASP A 32 -11.56 5.53 -2.37
C ASP A 32 -10.80 4.40 -1.68
N ALA A 33 -9.46 4.47 -1.63
CA ALA A 33 -8.67 3.53 -0.85
C ALA A 33 -8.97 3.68 0.65
N LYS A 34 -9.31 2.57 1.30
CA LYS A 34 -9.69 2.54 2.72
C LYS A 34 -8.82 1.58 3.47
N ILE A 35 -8.53 1.96 4.71
CA ILE A 35 -7.87 1.11 5.69
C ILE A 35 -8.64 1.30 7.00
N LYS A 36 -8.86 0.21 7.74
CA LYS A 36 -9.34 0.34 9.11
C LYS A 36 -8.30 1.04 9.96
N HIS A 37 -8.76 1.87 10.88
CA HIS A 37 -7.88 2.66 11.74
C HIS A 37 -6.88 1.76 12.49
N ASP A 38 -7.38 0.67 13.09
CA ASP A 38 -6.58 -0.27 13.89
C ASP A 38 -5.56 -1.06 13.04
N SER A 39 -5.81 -1.19 11.74
CA SER A 39 -4.93 -1.88 10.80
C SER A 39 -3.89 -0.94 10.18
N ARG A 40 -3.92 0.36 10.48
CA ARG A 40 -3.01 1.32 9.83
C ARG A 40 -1.55 1.08 10.17
N GLU A 41 -1.27 0.85 11.45
CA GLU A 41 0.10 0.58 11.91
C GLU A 41 0.58 -0.76 11.36
N ILE A 42 -0.24 -1.82 11.40
CA ILE A 42 0.16 -3.14 10.94
C ILE A 42 0.46 -3.16 9.43
N ILE A 43 -0.30 -2.42 8.61
CA ILE A 43 -0.02 -2.33 7.17
C ILE A 43 1.33 -1.67 6.89
N ASN A 44 1.70 -0.64 7.65
CA ASN A 44 3.01 0.00 7.49
C ASN A 44 4.17 -0.90 7.94
N VAL A 45 3.93 -1.80 8.90
CA VAL A 45 4.91 -2.79 9.36
C VAL A 45 5.05 -3.95 8.37
N LEU A 46 3.93 -4.44 7.84
CA LEU A 46 3.91 -5.57 6.88
C LEU A 46 4.41 -5.17 5.49
N PHE A 47 4.15 -3.93 5.08
CA PHE A 47 4.49 -3.40 3.77
C PHE A 47 5.27 -2.10 3.91
N PRO A 48 6.51 -2.16 4.45
CA PRO A 48 7.33 -0.98 4.61
C PRO A 48 7.64 -0.36 3.24
N LYS A 49 7.73 0.97 3.20
CA LYS A 49 8.14 1.68 1.99
C LYS A 49 9.62 1.41 1.75
N GLU A 50 9.93 0.86 0.58
CA GLU A 50 11.29 0.67 0.11
C GLU A 50 11.57 1.66 -1.02
N ASN A 51 12.73 2.31 -1.00
CA ASN A 51 13.12 3.14 -2.12
C ASN A 51 13.48 2.22 -3.30
N SER A 52 12.69 2.29 -4.36
CA SER A 52 12.98 1.55 -5.59
C SER A 52 14.12 2.24 -6.33
N TYR A 53 15.36 1.91 -5.96
CA TYR A 53 16.52 2.23 -6.79
C TYR A 53 16.70 1.10 -7.81
N PRO A 54 16.70 1.38 -9.11
CA PRO A 54 17.17 0.39 -10.06
C PRO A 54 18.68 0.21 -9.81
N ASP A 55 19.07 -0.93 -9.22
CA ASP A 55 20.48 -1.28 -9.00
C ASP A 55 21.27 -1.36 -10.32
N THR A 56 20.55 -1.53 -11.44
CA THR A 56 21.11 -1.53 -12.79
C THR A 56 20.11 -0.93 -13.77
N TYR A 57 20.60 -0.01 -14.62
CA TYR A 57 19.91 0.35 -15.86
C TYR A 57 20.23 -0.77 -16.86
N TYR A 58 19.23 -1.57 -17.22
CA TYR A 58 19.33 -2.55 -18.31
C TYR A 58 19.64 -1.87 -19.64
#